data_AF-A0A7X3VFK5-F1
#
_entry.id   AF-A0A7X3VFK5-F1
#
_cell.length_a   1.000
_cell.length_b   1.000
_cell.length_c   1.000
_cell.angle_alpha   90.00
_cell.angle_beta   90.00
_cell.angle_gamma   90.00
#
_symmetry.space_group_name_H-M   'P 1'
#
loop_
_entity.id
_entity.type
_entity.pdbx_description
1 polymer ?
#
loop_
_entity_poly.entity_id
_entity_poly.type
_entity_poly.pdbx_seq_one_letter_code
_entity_poly.pdbx_strand_id
1 'polypeptide(L)'
;MKRTSEAAFETVIETHLLNNGYVPVAGEGFDRDRAIFPETVLAFIRETQPREWAKLEALLGEKTGEQVLDYLCKWMDANGSLATLRHG
;
A
#
# COMPACT_ATOMS: atom_id res chain seq x y z
N MET A 1 -24.09 -16.29 -12.72
CA MET A 1 -23.93 -15.63 -11.40
C MET A 1 -25.19 -14.83 -11.10
N LYS A 2 -25.68 -14.81 -9.85
CA LYS A 2 -26.88 -14.03 -9.49
C LYS A 2 -26.57 -12.54 -9.57
N ARG A 3 -27.44 -11.73 -10.18
CA ARG A 3 -27.22 -10.27 -10.35
C ARG A 3 -26.98 -9.53 -9.04
N THR A 4 -27.56 -10.01 -7.93
CA THR A 4 -27.44 -9.42 -6.59
C THR A 4 -26.48 -10.21 -5.69
N SER A 5 -25.46 -10.86 -6.26
CA SER A 5 -24.42 -11.53 -5.47
C SER A 5 -23.26 -10.59 -5.20
N GLU A 6 -22.54 -10.81 -4.10
CA GLU A 6 -21.30 -10.06 -3.78
C GLU A 6 -20.31 -10.09 -4.94
N ALA A 7 -20.07 -11.26 -5.54
CA ALA A 7 -19.20 -11.37 -6.70
C ALA A 7 -19.65 -10.50 -7.90
N ALA A 8 -20.96 -10.33 -8.11
CA ALA A 8 -21.46 -9.43 -9.16
C ALA A 8 -21.22 -7.96 -8.82
N PHE A 9 -21.33 -7.62 -7.55
CA PHE A 9 -21.09 -6.28 -7.05
C PHE A 9 -19.59 -5.91 -7.11
N GLU A 10 -18.72 -6.79 -6.61
CA GLU A 10 -17.26 -6.67 -6.69
C GLU A 10 -16.79 -6.49 -8.14
N THR A 11 -17.28 -7.33 -9.07
CA THR A 11 -16.93 -7.25 -10.49
C THR A 11 -17.26 -5.87 -11.08
N VAL A 12 -18.43 -5.30 -10.72
CA VAL A 12 -18.85 -3.99 -11.22
C VAL A 12 -17.98 -2.87 -10.64
N ILE A 13 -17.67 -2.93 -9.35
CA ILE A 13 -16.79 -1.95 -8.68
C ILE A 13 -15.40 -1.99 -9.31
N GLU A 14 -14.80 -3.17 -9.40
CA GLU A 14 -13.45 -3.35 -9.95
C GLU A 14 -13.39 -2.86 -11.39
N THR A 15 -14.32 -3.31 -12.24
CA THR A 15 -14.40 -2.86 -13.64
C THR A 15 -14.48 -1.33 -13.74
N HIS A 16 -15.28 -0.70 -12.87
CA HIS A 16 -15.39 0.76 -12.86
C HIS A 16 -14.07 1.42 -12.44
N LEU A 17 -13.44 0.98 -11.34
CA LEU A 17 -12.19 1.56 -10.85
C LEU A 17 -11.06 1.42 -11.87
N LEU A 18 -10.90 0.24 -12.47
CA LEU A 18 -9.87 -0.02 -13.48
C LEU A 18 -10.03 0.84 -14.73
N ASN A 19 -11.27 1.12 -15.14
CA ASN A 19 -11.56 2.04 -16.24
C ASN A 19 -11.36 3.52 -15.89
N ASN A 20 -11.14 3.86 -14.61
CA ASN A 20 -11.02 5.23 -14.10
C ASN A 20 -9.66 5.49 -13.41
N GLY A 21 -8.60 4.84 -13.89
CA GLY A 21 -7.22 5.16 -13.52
C GLY A 21 -6.67 4.39 -12.33
N TYR A 22 -7.44 3.45 -11.75
CA TYR A 22 -6.91 2.52 -10.77
C TYR A 22 -6.16 1.38 -11.47
N VAL A 23 -5.16 0.84 -10.79
CA VAL A 23 -4.32 -0.25 -11.28
C VAL A 23 -4.62 -1.50 -10.45
N PRO A 24 -4.78 -2.68 -11.07
CA PRO A 24 -5.02 -3.91 -10.32
C PRO A 24 -3.77 -4.30 -9.54
N VAL A 25 -3.97 -4.85 -8.33
CA VAL A 25 -2.89 -5.40 -7.50
C VAL A 25 -3.26 -6.83 -7.14
N ALA A 26 -2.30 -7.75 -7.29
CA ALA A 26 -2.49 -9.15 -6.96
C ALA A 26 -2.76 -9.33 -5.46
N GLY A 27 -3.85 -10.01 -5.11
CA GLY A 27 -4.28 -10.19 -3.72
C GLY A 27 -3.29 -10.99 -2.88
N GLU A 28 -2.44 -11.80 -3.51
CA GLU A 28 -1.37 -12.57 -2.87
C GLU A 28 -0.31 -11.68 -2.22
N GLY A 29 -0.16 -10.44 -2.69
CA GLY A 29 0.76 -9.45 -2.12
C GLY A 29 0.22 -8.69 -0.91
N PHE A 30 -1.02 -8.95 -0.50
CA PHE A 30 -1.63 -8.29 0.65
C PHE A 30 -1.15 -8.92 1.97
N ASP A 31 -0.48 -8.13 2.80
CA ASP A 31 -0.12 -8.49 4.16
C ASP A 31 -1.34 -8.26 5.07
N ARG A 32 -1.92 -9.37 5.55
CA ARG A 32 -3.12 -9.34 6.39
C ARG A 32 -2.85 -8.80 7.79
N ASP A 33 -1.65 -8.99 8.32
CA ASP A 33 -1.30 -8.58 9.68
C ASP A 33 -1.05 -7.07 9.72
N ARG A 34 -0.37 -6.54 8.69
CA ARG A 34 -0.10 -5.10 8.53
C ARG A 34 -1.23 -4.35 7.80
N ALA A 35 -2.19 -5.06 7.22
CA ALA A 35 -3.29 -4.53 6.42
C ALA A 35 -2.86 -3.60 5.25
N ILE A 36 -1.77 -3.95 4.58
CA ILE A 36 -1.20 -3.18 3.44
C ILE A 36 -0.69 -4.10 2.34
N PHE A 37 -0.31 -3.51 1.20
CA PHE A 37 0.51 -4.15 0.17
C PHE A 37 1.96 -3.68 0.31
N PRO A 38 2.86 -4.44 0.98
CA PRO A 38 4.20 -3.97 1.34
C PRO A 38 5.00 -3.47 0.13
N GLU A 39 5.04 -4.24 -0.96
CA GLU A 39 5.80 -3.86 -2.15
C GLU A 39 5.21 -2.65 -2.87
N THR A 40 3.89 -2.50 -2.90
CA THR A 40 3.24 -1.32 -3.48
C THR A 40 3.62 -0.05 -2.69
N VAL A 41 3.64 -0.15 -1.36
CA VAL A 41 4.06 0.95 -0.47
C VAL A 41 5.54 1.28 -0.69
N LEU A 42 6.42 0.28 -0.70
CA LEU A 42 7.85 0.49 -0.89
C LEU A 42 8.16 1.07 -2.28
N ALA A 43 7.49 0.57 -3.33
CA ALA A 43 7.61 1.11 -4.68
C ALA A 43 7.20 2.59 -4.72
N PHE A 44 6.05 2.93 -4.12
CA PHE A 44 5.59 4.32 -4.02
C PHE A 44 6.61 5.22 -3.31
N ILE A 45 7.16 4.79 -2.18
CA ILE A 45 8.16 5.58 -1.43
C ILE A 45 9.46 5.74 -2.22
N ARG A 46 9.96 4.67 -2.85
CA ARG A 46 11.17 4.73 -3.69
C ARG A 46 11.00 5.69 -4.88
N GLU A 47 9.84 5.65 -5.53
CA GLU A 47 9.52 6.49 -6.68
C GLU A 47 9.36 7.97 -6.28
N THR A 48 8.62 8.24 -5.20
CA THR A 48 8.30 9.61 -4.78
C THR A 48 9.42 10.27 -3.97
N GLN A 49 10.24 9.49 -3.26
CA GLN A 49 11.26 9.99 -2.32
C GLN A 49 12.62 9.30 -2.49
N PRO A 50 13.19 9.24 -3.72
CA PRO A 50 14.42 8.47 -3.99
C PRO A 50 15.64 8.97 -3.20
N ARG A 51 15.72 10.28 -2.92
CA ARG A 51 16.83 10.87 -2.15
C ARG A 51 16.82 10.46 -0.69
N GLU A 52 15.63 10.43 -0.07
CA GLU A 52 15.50 10.02 1.34
C GLU A 52 15.65 8.50 1.47
N TRP A 53 15.11 7.74 0.51
CA TRP A 53 15.35 6.30 0.43
C TRP A 53 16.85 5.98 0.39
N ALA A 54 17.62 6.62 -0.49
CA ALA A 54 19.06 6.37 -0.61
C ALA A 54 19.84 6.66 0.69
N LYS A 55 19.43 7.67 1.46
CA LYS A 55 20.03 7.94 2.78
C LYS A 55 19.74 6.83 3.78
N LEU A 56 18.49 6.36 3.85
CA LEU A 56 18.11 5.26 4.73
C LEU A 56 18.80 3.96 4.33
N GLU A 57 18.89 3.69 3.02
CA GLU A 57 19.55 2.51 2.46
C GLU A 57 21.05 2.49 2.74
N ALA A 58 21.73 3.64 2.70
CA ALA A 58 23.13 3.75 3.10
C ALA A 58 23.37 3.40 4.58
N LEU A 59 22.36 3.56 5.45
CA LEU A 59 22.46 3.30 6.89
C LEU A 59 22.01 1.88 7.27
N LEU A 60 20.95 1.39 6.64
CA LEU A 60 20.25 0.16 7.03
C LEU A 60 20.43 -1.00 6.03
N GLY A 61 20.87 -0.71 4.80
CA GLY A 61 21.05 -1.70 3.73
C GLY A 61 19.75 -2.46 3.45
N GLU A 62 19.83 -3.79 3.41
CA GLU A 62 18.69 -4.68 3.14
C GLU A 62 17.53 -4.52 4.14
N LYS A 63 17.78 -4.01 5.35
CA LYS A 63 16.75 -3.80 6.38
C LYS A 63 15.91 -2.54 6.16
N THR A 64 16.24 -1.72 5.18
CA THR A 64 15.56 -0.43 4.93
C THR A 64 14.06 -0.61 4.71
N GLY A 65 13.68 -1.57 3.86
CA GLY A 65 12.26 -1.82 3.55
C GLY A 65 11.46 -2.23 4.78
N GLU A 66 11.96 -3.20 5.54
CA GLU A 66 11.31 -3.67 6.77
C GLU A 66 11.16 -2.54 7.79
N GLN A 67 12.22 -1.73 7.98
CA GLN A 67 12.20 -0.64 8.94
C GLN A 67 11.20 0.46 8.57
N VAL A 68 11.10 0.80 7.27
CA VAL A 68 10.12 1.78 6.77
C VAL A 68 8.69 1.29 6.98
N LEU A 69 8.42 0.02 6.66
CA LEU A 69 7.09 -0.56 6.84
C LEU A 69 6.68 -0.61 8.32
N ASP A 70 7.61 -0.97 9.21
CA ASP A 70 7.36 -0.98 10.66
C ASP A 70 7.00 0.40 11.19
N TYR A 71 7.72 1.45 10.79
CA TYR A 71 7.41 2.81 11.22
C TYR A 71 6.10 3.32 10.63
N LEU A 72 5.83 3.03 9.36
CA LEU A 72 4.56 3.36 8.72
C LEU A 72 3.39 2.72 9.47
N CYS A 73 3.47 1.42 9.77
CA CYS A 73 2.41 0.71 10.48
C CYS A 73 2.20 1.29 11.88
N LYS A 74 3.28 1.51 12.65
CA LYS A 74 3.19 2.18 13.97
C LYS A 74 2.52 3.55 13.89
N TRP A 75 2.82 4.32 12.85
CA TRP A 75 2.21 5.64 12.66
C TRP A 75 0.73 5.55 12.31
N MET A 76 0.35 4.62 11.43
CA MET A 76 -1.06 4.34 11.11
C MET A 76 -1.83 3.80 12.32
N ASP A 77 -1.22 2.96 13.15
CA ASP A 77 -1.85 2.43 14.37
C ASP A 77 -2.13 3.55 15.39
N ALA A 78 -1.21 4.52 15.49
CA ALA A 78 -1.34 5.63 16.42
C ALA A 78 -2.28 6.74 15.92
N ASN A 79 -2.30 7.02 14.62
CA ASN A 79 -2.96 8.21 14.05
C ASN A 79 -4.10 7.91 13.07
N GLY A 80 -4.19 6.68 12.57
CA GLY A 80 -5.11 6.26 11.52
C GLY A 80 -4.60 6.52 10.10
N SER A 81 -4.95 5.65 9.16
CA SER A 81 -4.44 5.68 7.78
C SER A 81 -4.74 7.00 7.04
N LEU A 82 -5.90 7.62 7.29
CA LEU A 82 -6.24 8.89 6.65
C LEU A 82 -5.37 10.05 7.14
N ALA A 83 -5.02 10.07 8.43
CA ALA A 83 -4.13 11.09 8.99
C ALA A 83 -2.72 10.93 8.42
N THR A 84 -2.21 9.68 8.37
CA THR A 84 -0.94 9.33 7.73
C THR A 84 -0.88 9.86 6.28
N LEU A 85 -1.88 9.55 5.45
CA LEU A 85 -1.89 10.00 4.05
C LEU A 85 -1.92 11.53 3.88
N ARG A 86 -2.51 12.27 4.82
CA ARG A 86 -2.62 13.73 4.74
C ARG A 86 -1.40 14.48 5.23
N HIS A 87 -0.63 13.87 6.14
CA HIS A 87 0.43 14.56 6.86
C HIS A 87 1.83 13.98 6.64
N GLY A 88 1.93 12.77 6.05
CA GLY A 88 3.16 11.99 6.05
C GLY A 88 3.25 11.18 7.33
#